data_AF-A0A1V1PGA8-F1
#
_entry.id   AF-A0A1V1PGA8-F1
#
_cell.length_a   1.000
_cell.length_b   1.000
_cell.length_c   1.000
_cell.angle_alpha   90.00
_cell.angle_beta   90.00
_cell.angle_gamma   90.00
#
_symmetry.space_group_name_H-M   'P 1'
#
loop_
_entity.id
_entity.type
_entity.pdbx_description
1 polymer ?
#
loop_
_entity_poly.entity_id
_entity_poly.type
_entity_poly.pdbx_seq_one_letter_code
_entity_poly.pdbx_strand_id
1 'polypeptide(L)'
;MTEQKPMEINPKTIQNLLDEKKAQIQTALNVCAHCTLCAESCFLFMTRDQDPKYMPSYKLINSIGTFYKKKGQVDRDSLNKIRDIVWKDCVLCTRCYCPMGIDIPAMIAHARNICRSQGVVHAFDAA
;
A
#
# COMPACT_ATOMS: atom_id res chain seq x y z
N MET A 1 18.41 10.83 15.24
CA MET A 1 17.04 10.51 15.69
C MET A 1 16.18 11.71 15.35
N THR A 2 15.48 11.72 14.22
CA THR A 2 14.56 12.81 13.91
C THR A 2 13.17 12.38 14.39
N GLU A 3 12.76 12.88 15.55
CA GLU A 3 11.33 13.06 15.83
C GLU A 3 10.76 13.86 14.66
N GLN A 4 10.10 13.16 13.73
CA GLN A 4 9.45 13.81 12.61
C GLN A 4 8.24 14.55 13.16
N LYS A 5 8.39 15.85 13.37
CA LYS A 5 7.26 16.74 13.66
C LYS A 5 6.17 16.44 12.62
N PRO A 6 4.91 16.18 13.05
CA PRO A 6 3.86 15.77 12.14
C PRO A 6 3.66 16.81 11.04
N MET A 7 4.15 16.50 9.84
CA MET A 7 4.01 17.36 8.66
C MET A 7 2.55 17.45 8.26
N GLU A 8 2.05 18.65 7.99
CA GLU A 8 0.69 18.84 7.52
C GLU A 8 0.42 18.00 6.26
N ILE A 9 -0.69 17.28 6.24
CA ILE A 9 -1.06 16.43 5.10
C ILE A 9 -1.45 17.35 3.94
N ASN A 10 -0.92 17.07 2.75
CA ASN A 10 -1.23 17.79 1.53
C ASN A 10 -2.03 16.89 0.56
N PRO A 11 -3.37 16.95 0.59
CA PRO A 11 -4.23 16.13 -0.28
C PRO A 11 -3.98 16.37 -1.77
N LYS A 12 -3.57 17.59 -2.17
CA LYS A 12 -3.28 17.91 -3.57
C LYS A 12 -2.07 17.15 -4.09
N THR A 13 -1.00 17.06 -3.29
CA THR A 13 0.16 16.24 -3.63
C THR A 13 -0.20 14.76 -3.76
N ILE A 14 -1.04 14.24 -2.85
CA ILE A 14 -1.52 12.85 -2.93
C ILE A 14 -2.33 12.64 -4.22
N GLN A 15 -3.24 13.56 -4.53
CA GLN A 15 -4.08 13.47 -5.73
C GLN A 15 -3.24 13.51 -7.01
N ASN A 16 -2.24 14.40 -7.10
CA ASN A 16 -1.33 14.45 -8.25
C ASN A 16 -0.60 13.11 -8.45
N LEU A 17 -0.07 12.51 -7.37
CA LEU A 17 0.59 11.21 -7.44
C LEU A 17 -0.38 10.09 -7.83
N LEU A 18 -1.63 10.14 -7.36
CA LEU A 18 -2.67 9.19 -7.82
C LEU A 18 -2.93 9.35 -9.32
N ASP A 19 -2.95 10.58 -9.83
CA ASP A 19 -3.22 10.87 -11.23
C ASP A 19 -2.10 10.35 -12.16
N GLU A 20 -0.83 10.37 -11.74
CA GLU A 20 0.32 9.79 -12.48
C GLU A 20 0.15 8.29 -12.82
N LYS A 21 -0.59 7.56 -12.00
CA LYS A 21 -0.78 6.10 -12.12
C LYS A 21 -2.25 5.71 -12.21
N LYS A 22 -3.14 6.67 -12.48
CA LYS A 22 -4.60 6.51 -12.39
C LYS A 22 -5.15 5.31 -13.14
N ALA A 23 -4.78 5.16 -14.41
CA ALA A 23 -5.25 4.05 -15.24
C ALA A 23 -4.81 2.70 -14.68
N GLN A 24 -3.57 2.59 -14.20
CA GLN A 24 -3.04 1.35 -13.62
C GLN A 24 -3.73 1.01 -12.30
N ILE A 25 -3.94 2.01 -11.43
CA ILE A 25 -4.67 1.83 -10.16
C ILE A 25 -6.12 1.42 -10.44
N GLN A 26 -6.82 2.10 -11.34
CA GLN A 26 -8.20 1.77 -11.73
C GLN A 26 -8.31 0.35 -12.26
N THR A 27 -7.45 -0.02 -13.21
CA THR A 27 -7.43 -1.38 -13.76
C THR A 27 -7.16 -2.40 -12.67
N ALA A 28 -6.14 -2.19 -11.81
CA ALA A 28 -5.83 -3.10 -10.71
C ALA A 28 -7.01 -3.31 -9.76
N LEU A 29 -7.73 -2.24 -9.39
CA LEU A 29 -8.87 -2.32 -8.48
C LEU A 29 -10.12 -2.92 -9.13
N ASN A 30 -10.35 -2.68 -10.42
CA ASN A 30 -11.49 -3.22 -11.15
C ASN A 30 -11.31 -4.70 -11.53
N VAL A 31 -10.09 -5.11 -11.85
CA VAL A 31 -9.77 -6.49 -12.29
C VAL A 31 -9.60 -7.45 -11.11
N CYS A 32 -9.33 -6.95 -9.90
CA CYS A 32 -9.17 -7.79 -8.73
C CYS A 32 -10.50 -8.51 -8.38
N ALA A 33 -10.59 -9.80 -8.73
CA ALA A 33 -11.78 -10.62 -8.47
C ALA A 33 -11.89 -11.14 -7.01
N HIS A 34 -11.04 -10.66 -6.10
CA HIS A 34 -10.96 -11.15 -4.72
C HIS A 34 -10.80 -12.69 -4.59
N CYS A 35 -10.22 -13.34 -5.60
CA CYS A 35 -10.14 -14.80 -5.71
C CYS A 35 -9.07 -15.45 -4.81
N THR A 36 -8.35 -14.68 -4.00
CA THR A 36 -7.27 -15.15 -3.10
C THR A 36 -6.07 -15.86 -3.75
N LEU A 37 -6.03 -16.06 -5.07
CA LEU A 37 -4.96 -16.78 -5.76
C LEU A 37 -3.55 -16.15 -5.61
N CYS A 38 -3.48 -14.88 -5.22
CA CYS A 38 -2.20 -14.24 -4.92
C CYS A 38 -1.63 -14.59 -3.53
N ALA A 39 -2.41 -15.19 -2.62
CA ALA A 39 -2.06 -15.34 -1.21
C ALA A 39 -0.76 -16.13 -0.99
N GLU A 40 -0.67 -17.33 -1.56
CA GLU A 40 0.46 -18.25 -1.36
C GLU A 40 1.77 -17.72 -1.99
N SER A 41 1.68 -16.77 -2.93
CA SER A 41 2.87 -16.12 -3.50
C SER A 41 3.60 -15.19 -2.50
N CYS A 42 2.96 -14.83 -1.39
CA CYS A 42 3.55 -13.99 -0.37
C CYS A 42 4.16 -14.83 0.76
N PHE A 43 5.48 -14.81 0.89
CA PHE A 43 6.14 -15.54 1.99
C PHE A 43 5.70 -15.05 3.38
N LEU A 44 5.34 -13.78 3.55
CA LEU A 44 4.84 -13.27 4.84
C LEU A 44 3.48 -13.87 5.18
N PHE A 45 2.60 -14.09 4.19
CA PHE A 45 1.35 -14.82 4.40
C PHE A 45 1.63 -16.26 4.84
N MET A 46 2.53 -16.95 4.14
CA MET A 46 2.87 -18.35 4.44
C MET A 46 3.56 -18.56 5.79
N THR A 47 4.35 -17.58 6.24
CA THR A 47 5.15 -17.66 7.49
C THR A 47 4.48 -17.01 8.70
N ARG A 48 3.32 -16.39 8.53
CA ARG A 48 2.58 -15.70 9.61
C ARG A 48 1.17 -16.26 9.72
N ASP A 49 1.10 -17.58 9.84
CA ASP A 49 -0.14 -18.33 10.11
C ASP A 49 -1.27 -18.04 9.12
N GLN A 50 -0.91 -17.73 7.86
CA GLN A 50 -1.88 -17.40 6.81
C GLN A 50 -2.83 -16.26 7.19
N ASP A 51 -2.39 -15.31 8.01
CA ASP A 51 -3.18 -14.14 8.38
C ASP A 51 -3.49 -13.30 7.12
N PRO A 52 -4.79 -13.07 6.79
CA PRO A 52 -5.21 -12.35 5.60
C PRO A 52 -4.59 -10.94 5.45
N LYS A 53 -4.15 -10.29 6.54
CA LYS A 53 -3.49 -8.98 6.44
C LYS A 53 -2.20 -9.02 5.62
N TYR A 54 -1.55 -10.19 5.52
CA TYR A 54 -0.35 -10.37 4.71
C TYR A 54 -0.64 -10.71 3.24
N MET A 55 -1.91 -10.94 2.87
CA MET A 55 -2.28 -11.28 1.50
C MET A 55 -1.96 -10.11 0.53
N PRO A 56 -1.37 -10.36 -0.65
CA PRO A 56 -1.05 -9.29 -1.61
C PRO A 56 -2.25 -8.44 -2.03
N SER A 57 -3.41 -9.05 -2.29
CA SER A 57 -4.64 -8.32 -2.62
C SER A 57 -5.12 -7.44 -1.46
N TYR A 58 -5.06 -7.94 -0.22
CA TYR A 58 -5.38 -7.15 0.97
C TYR A 58 -4.51 -5.89 1.03
N LYS A 59 -3.19 -6.03 0.82
CA LYS A 59 -2.26 -4.90 0.81
C LYS A 59 -2.57 -3.91 -0.30
N LEU A 60 -2.85 -4.38 -1.52
CA LEU A 60 -3.25 -3.54 -2.65
C LEU A 60 -4.49 -2.68 -2.32
N ILE A 61 -5.56 -3.35 -1.87
CA ILE A 61 -6.88 -2.72 -1.63
C ILE A 61 -6.80 -1.74 -0.46
N ASN A 62 -6.14 -2.13 0.63
CA ASN A 62 -6.08 -1.35 1.87
C ASN A 62 -4.93 -0.32 1.91
N SER A 63 -4.07 -0.27 0.88
CA SER A 63 -3.08 0.80 0.70
C SER A 63 -3.48 1.74 -0.44
N ILE A 64 -3.02 1.49 -1.67
CA ILE A 64 -3.31 2.35 -2.83
C ILE A 64 -4.81 2.45 -3.10
N GLY A 65 -5.56 1.38 -2.89
CA GLY A 65 -7.02 1.38 -3.03
C GLY A 65 -7.71 2.34 -2.06
N THR A 66 -7.18 2.50 -0.85
CA THR A 66 -7.69 3.45 0.14
C THR A 66 -7.40 4.89 -0.27
N PHE A 67 -6.17 5.19 -0.73
CA PHE A 67 -5.86 6.52 -1.28
C PHE A 67 -6.77 6.87 -2.46
N TYR A 68 -6.97 5.91 -3.38
CA TYR A 68 -7.78 6.08 -4.57
C TYR A 68 -9.26 6.31 -4.23
N LYS A 69 -9.85 5.47 -3.37
CA LYS A 69 -11.25 5.59 -2.93
C LYS A 69 -11.52 6.92 -2.22
N LYS A 70 -10.57 7.38 -1.40
CA LYS A 70 -10.66 8.65 -0.67
C LYS A 70 -10.27 9.87 -1.51
N LYS A 71 -9.88 9.71 -2.78
CA LYS A 71 -9.41 10.81 -3.65
C LYS A 71 -8.33 11.67 -2.97
N GLY A 72 -7.38 10.99 -2.33
CA GLY A 72 -6.31 11.62 -1.55
C GLY A 72 -6.71 12.30 -0.23
N GLN A 73 -8.00 12.34 0.13
CA GLN A 73 -8.48 12.91 1.40
C GLN A 73 -8.31 11.92 2.55
N VAL A 74 -7.09 11.85 3.09
CA VAL A 74 -6.73 10.95 4.20
C VAL A 74 -6.31 11.74 5.43
N ASP A 75 -6.59 11.18 6.60
CA ASP A 75 -6.10 11.66 7.89
C ASP A 75 -4.80 10.94 8.29
N ARG A 76 -4.19 11.41 9.39
CA ARG A 76 -2.92 10.84 9.89
C ARG A 76 -3.09 9.36 10.26
N ASP A 77 -4.23 8.99 10.83
CA ASP A 77 -4.51 7.61 11.22
C ASP A 77 -4.60 6.68 10.02
N SER A 78 -5.26 7.11 8.94
CA SER A 78 -5.26 6.37 7.68
C SER A 78 -3.85 6.22 7.13
N LEU A 79 -3.04 7.29 7.12
CA LEU A 79 -1.65 7.23 6.66
C LEU A 79 -0.80 6.27 7.49
N ASN A 80 -0.96 6.27 8.82
CA ASN A 80 -0.24 5.35 9.71
C ASN A 80 -0.64 3.89 9.48
N LYS A 81 -1.94 3.61 9.28
CA LYS A 81 -2.41 2.27 8.91
C LYS A 81 -1.83 1.82 7.57
N ILE A 82 -1.85 2.70 6.56
CA ILE A 82 -1.27 2.40 5.24
C ILE A 82 0.25 2.18 5.36
N ARG A 83 0.96 2.99 6.16
CA ARG A 83 2.38 2.83 6.45
C ARG A 83 2.68 1.42 6.97
N ASP A 84 1.91 0.96 7.94
CA ASP A 84 2.11 -0.38 8.51
C ASP A 84 1.88 -1.46 7.44
N ILE A 85 0.85 -1.34 6.61
CA ILE A 85 0.60 -2.27 5.50
C ILE A 85 1.79 -2.31 4.51
N VAL A 86 2.30 -1.14 4.10
CA VAL A 86 3.29 -1.06 3.02
C VAL A 86 4.72 -1.28 3.47
N TRP A 87 5.03 -1.21 4.78
CA TRP A 87 6.38 -1.46 5.32
C TRP A 87 6.46 -2.60 6.35
N LYS A 88 5.54 -2.67 7.30
CA LYS A 88 5.54 -3.72 8.34
C LYS A 88 5.00 -5.05 7.78
N ASP A 89 3.91 -4.98 7.03
CA ASP A 89 3.28 -6.18 6.47
C ASP A 89 3.83 -6.53 5.08
N CYS A 90 4.62 -5.65 4.46
CA CYS A 90 5.22 -5.87 3.15
C CYS A 90 6.67 -5.41 3.10
N VAL A 91 7.59 -6.30 2.76
CA VAL A 91 9.00 -5.98 2.51
C VAL A 91 9.28 -5.56 1.05
N LEU A 92 8.26 -5.59 0.19
CA LEU A 92 8.37 -5.31 -1.26
C LEU A 92 9.40 -6.21 -1.96
N CYS A 93 9.34 -7.52 -1.73
CA CYS A 93 10.23 -8.51 -2.34
C CYS A 93 9.92 -8.82 -3.82
N THR A 94 8.86 -8.18 -4.38
CA THR A 94 8.39 -8.33 -5.77
C THR A 94 8.04 -9.75 -6.22
N ARG A 95 7.96 -10.73 -5.31
CA ARG A 95 7.62 -12.14 -5.64
C ARG A 95 6.14 -12.42 -5.81
N CYS A 96 5.26 -11.57 -5.28
CA CYS A 96 3.83 -11.84 -5.34
C CYS A 96 3.32 -11.73 -6.79
N TYR A 97 2.47 -12.67 -7.17
CA TYR A 97 1.93 -12.80 -8.51
C TYR A 97 0.40 -12.81 -8.47
N CYS A 98 -0.22 -12.20 -9.47
CA CYS A 98 -1.67 -12.22 -9.66
C CYS A 98 -1.97 -12.84 -11.04
N PRO A 99 -2.78 -13.91 -11.12
CA PRO A 99 -3.14 -14.53 -12.40
C PRO A 99 -3.95 -13.61 -13.31
N MET A 100 -4.56 -12.56 -12.77
CA MET A 100 -5.25 -11.52 -13.54
C MET A 100 -4.31 -10.45 -14.11
N GLY A 101 -2.99 -10.61 -13.96
CA GLY A 101 -1.99 -9.67 -14.50
C GLY A 101 -1.82 -8.37 -13.69
N ILE A 102 -2.32 -8.31 -12.45
CA ILE A 102 -2.17 -7.13 -11.60
C ILE A 102 -0.74 -7.07 -11.05
N ASP A 103 -0.02 -5.99 -11.35
CA ASP A 103 1.29 -5.69 -10.76
C ASP A 103 1.13 -5.11 -9.34
N ILE A 104 0.85 -6.01 -8.38
CA ILE A 104 0.72 -5.67 -6.96
C ILE A 104 1.99 -5.01 -6.40
N PRO A 105 3.22 -5.49 -6.69
CA PRO A 105 4.45 -4.82 -6.25
C PRO A 105 4.51 -3.35 -6.67
N ALA A 106 4.25 -3.03 -7.94
CA ALA A 106 4.27 -1.65 -8.42
C ALA A 106 3.24 -0.77 -7.70
N MET A 107 2.05 -1.30 -7.43
CA MET A 107 1.00 -0.59 -6.70
C MET A 107 1.38 -0.31 -5.24
N ILE A 108 1.98 -1.28 -4.55
CA ILE A 108 2.48 -1.08 -3.18
C ILE A 108 3.65 -0.09 -3.17
N ALA A 109 4.56 -0.17 -4.15
CA ALA A 109 5.66 0.78 -4.30
C ALA A 109 5.15 2.21 -4.47
N HIS A 110 4.08 2.39 -5.25
CA HIS A 110 3.44 3.69 -5.43
C HIS A 110 2.76 4.19 -4.15
N ALA A 111 2.10 3.32 -3.40
CA ALA A 111 1.56 3.68 -2.07
C ALA A 111 2.66 4.14 -1.09
N ARG A 112 3.85 3.52 -1.13
CA ARG A 112 5.03 3.99 -0.36
C ARG A 112 5.48 5.38 -0.81
N ASN A 113 5.47 5.66 -2.13
CA ASN A 113 5.82 6.98 -2.67
C ASN A 113 4.85 8.06 -2.14
N ILE A 114 3.55 7.78 -2.16
CA ILE A 114 2.54 8.67 -1.58
C ILE A 114 2.82 8.92 -0.10
N CYS A 115 3.03 7.87 0.71
CA CYS A 115 3.35 8.04 2.14
C CYS A 115 4.60 8.91 2.36
N ARG A 116 5.68 8.68 1.58
CA ARG A 116 6.90 9.48 1.64
C ARG A 116 6.66 10.96 1.33
N SER A 117 5.82 11.26 0.33
CA SER A 117 5.44 12.64 0.00
C SER A 117 4.71 13.35 1.14
N GLN A 118 4.14 12.59 2.07
CA GLN A 118 3.45 13.07 3.27
C GLN A 118 4.32 13.00 4.53
N GLY A 119 5.63 12.78 4.37
CA GLY A 119 6.57 12.65 5.49
C GLY A 119 6.36 11.39 6.32
N VAL A 120 5.56 10.43 5.83
CA VAL A 120 5.28 9.17 6.52
C VAL A 120 6.20 8.09 5.97
N VAL A 121 7.16 7.68 6.79
CA VAL A 121 8.13 6.63 6.48
C VAL A 121 8.12 5.56 7.56
N HIS A 122 8.76 4.42 7.27
CA HIS A 122 8.98 3.39 8.29
C HIS A 122 9.90 3.93 9.40
N ALA A 123 9.50 3.75 10.66
CA ALA A 123 10.34 4.00 11.81
C ALA A 123 11.14 2.72 12.10
N PHE A 124 12.46 2.79 11.96
CA PHE A 124 13.35 1.63 12.14
C PHE A 124 13.64 1.31 13.62
N ASP A 125 13.45 2.28 14.53
CA ASP A 125 13.97 2.21 15.91
C ASP A 125 12.91 2.47 17.01
N ALA A 126 11.63 2.12 16.78
CA ALA A 126 10.62 2.16 17.83
C ALA A 126 10.47 0.75 18.46
N ALA A 127 11.46 0.35 19.24
CA ALA A 127 11.42 -0.84 20.10
C ALA A 127 11.51 -0.40 21.56
#